data_AF-A0A3N8A2Z2-F1
#
_entry.id   AF-A0A3N8A2Z2-F1
#
_cell.length_a   1.000
_cell.length_b   1.000
_cell.length_c   1.000
_cell.angle_alpha   90.00
_cell.angle_beta   90.00
_cell.angle_gamma   90.00
#
_symmetry.space_group_name_H-M   'P 1'
#
loop_
_entity.id
_entity.type
_entity.pdbx_description
1 polymer ?
#
loop_
_entity_poly.entity_id
_entity_poly.type
_entity_poly.pdbx_seq_one_letter_code
_entity_poly.pdbx_strand_id
1 'polypeptide(L)'
;MGVCGVGRLTASAAVATVVDARQFKNGRQMAAWLGIVPKQNSSGGKSGLGRITKQGDAYLRTLLFQGARSAVLTAHRRNDRLSRWIVQSRARVGF
;
A
#
# COMPACT_ATOMS: atom_id res chain seq x y z
N MET A 1 6.80 -19.40 2.28
CA MET A 1 5.74 -18.58 1.63
C MET A 1 6.10 -17.11 1.77
N GLY A 2 6.20 -16.37 0.66
CA GLY A 2 6.51 -14.93 0.67
C GLY A 2 5.30 -14.09 0.23
N VAL A 3 5.26 -12.83 0.65
CA VAL A 3 4.22 -11.88 0.22
C VAL A 3 4.62 -11.26 -1.12
N CYS A 4 3.71 -11.26 -2.10
CA CYS A 4 3.98 -10.67 -3.41
C CYS A 4 4.31 -9.17 -3.27
N GLY A 5 5.44 -8.74 -3.84
CA GLY A 5 5.91 -7.35 -3.75
C GLY A 5 6.66 -7.02 -2.45
N VAL A 6 6.87 -7.98 -1.53
CA VAL A 6 7.66 -7.78 -0.32
C VAL A 6 8.93 -8.63 -0.39
N GLY A 7 10.07 -7.98 -0.60
CA GLY A 7 11.39 -8.60 -0.58
C GLY A 7 12.06 -8.50 0.79
N ARG A 8 13.30 -9.02 0.90
CA ARG A 8 14.07 -9.00 2.15
C ARG A 8 14.28 -7.59 2.70
N LEU A 9 14.60 -6.62 1.84
CA LEU A 9 14.79 -5.22 2.22
C LEU A 9 13.49 -4.59 2.74
N THR A 10 12.37 -4.81 2.06
CA THR A 10 11.06 -4.30 2.49
C THR A 10 10.63 -4.95 3.81
N ALA A 11 10.89 -6.24 3.98
CA ALA A 11 10.59 -6.96 5.21
C ALA A 11 11.42 -6.47 6.39
N SER A 12 12.74 -6.29 6.21
CA SER A 12 13.61 -5.77 7.27
C SER A 12 13.26 -4.33 7.64
N ALA A 13 12.99 -3.48 6.64
CA ALA A 13 12.54 -2.11 6.88
C ALA A 13 11.19 -2.08 7.60
N ALA A 14 10.25 -2.94 7.22
CA ALA A 14 8.95 -3.03 7.88
C ALA A 14 9.09 -3.40 9.37
N VAL A 15 9.90 -4.41 9.70
CA VAL A 15 10.13 -4.82 11.11
C VAL A 15 10.89 -3.74 11.90
N ALA A 16 11.85 -3.07 11.28
CA ALA A 16 12.61 -1.99 11.92
C ALA A 16 11.74 -0.75 12.21
N THR A 17 10.82 -0.41 11.31
CA THR A 17 9.94 0.76 11.46
C THR A 17 8.69 0.45 12.27
N VAL A 18 8.13 -0.75 12.14
CA VAL A 18 6.90 -1.19 12.81
C VAL A 18 7.26 -2.20 13.89
N VAL A 19 7.64 -1.67 15.06
CA VAL A 19 8.11 -2.48 16.20
C VAL A 19 7.00 -3.38 16.75
N ASP A 20 5.76 -2.88 16.87
CA ASP A 20 4.60 -3.69 17.26
C ASP A 20 3.42 -3.44 16.32
N ALA A 21 3.06 -4.45 15.51
CA ALA A 21 1.92 -4.36 14.60
C ALA A 21 0.57 -4.32 15.33
N ARG A 22 0.49 -4.76 16.60
CA ARG A 22 -0.74 -4.80 17.40
C ARG A 22 -1.21 -3.40 17.82
N GLN A 23 -0.36 -2.39 17.68
CA GLN A 23 -0.75 -0.99 17.88
C GLN A 23 -1.79 -0.52 16.84
N PHE A 24 -1.96 -1.26 15.74
CA PHE A 24 -2.96 -0.99 14.72
C PHE A 24 -4.12 -1.98 14.83
N LYS A 25 -5.35 -1.46 14.83
CA LYS A 25 -6.58 -2.27 14.77
C LYS A 25 -6.69 -3.09 13.49
N ASN A 26 -6.13 -2.58 12.38
CA ASN A 26 -6.13 -3.25 11.09
C ASN A 26 -5.08 -2.64 10.14
N GLY A 27 -4.85 -3.29 9.00
CA GLY A 27 -3.91 -2.84 7.98
C GLY A 27 -4.24 -1.47 7.35
N ARG A 28 -5.51 -1.02 7.35
CA ARG A 28 -5.85 0.31 6.84
C ARG A 28 -5.36 1.42 7.77
N GLN A 29 -5.39 1.18 9.08
CA GLN A 29 -4.84 2.12 10.06
C GLN A 29 -3.31 2.23 9.92
N MET A 30 -2.63 1.09 9.71
CA MET A 30 -1.19 1.08 9.40
C MET A 30 -0.90 1.83 8.09
N ALA A 31 -1.70 1.61 7.04
CA ALA A 31 -1.56 2.33 5.77
C ALA A 31 -1.76 3.84 5.92
N ALA A 32 -2.70 4.27 6.78
CA ALA A 32 -2.91 5.68 7.08
C ALA A 32 -1.72 6.30 7.81
N TRP A 33 -1.16 5.57 8.79
CA TRP A 33 0.03 5.97 9.54
C TRP A 33 1.28 6.06 8.64
N LEU A 34 1.45 5.13 7.71
CA LEU A 34 2.50 5.15 6.67
C LEU A 34 2.28 6.20 5.56
N GLY A 35 1.17 6.92 5.61
CA GLY A 35 0.86 8.00 4.68
C GLY A 35 0.68 7.58 3.22
N ILE A 36 0.28 6.32 2.98
CA ILE A 36 -0.06 5.78 1.64
C ILE A 36 -1.55 5.90 1.31
N VAL A 37 -2.35 6.50 2.21
CA VAL A 37 -3.77 6.80 1.98
C VAL A 37 -3.96 8.23 1.43
N PRO A 38 -5.01 8.49 0.64
CA PRO A 38 -5.38 9.84 0.25
C PRO A 38 -5.67 10.74 1.46
N LYS A 39 -5.30 12.02 1.38
CA LYS A 39 -5.69 13.02 2.37
C LYS A 39 -7.18 13.28 2.25
N GLN A 40 -7.90 13.19 3.37
CA GLN A 40 -9.31 13.55 3.43
C GLN A 40 -9.43 15.04 3.80
N ASN A 41 -9.95 15.85 2.88
CA ASN A 41 -10.31 17.24 3.11
C ASN A 41 -11.84 17.34 2.99
N SER A 42 -12.54 17.13 4.10
CA SER A 42 -14.01 17.20 4.12
C SER A 42 -14.46 18.36 5.00
N SER A 43 -15.29 19.25 4.48
CA SER A 43 -15.89 20.36 5.22
C SER A 43 -17.31 20.60 4.74
N GLY A 44 -18.20 21.03 5.64
CA GLY A 44 -19.58 21.43 5.29
C GLY A 44 -20.36 20.41 4.45
N GLY A 45 -20.21 19.10 4.71
CA GLY A 45 -20.90 18.04 3.97
C GLY A 45 -20.29 17.66 2.61
N LYS A 46 -19.24 18.34 2.15
CA LYS A 46 -18.51 17.98 0.93
C LYS A 46 -17.32 17.10 1.28
N SER A 47 -17.28 15.89 0.71
CA SER A 47 -16.17 14.95 0.88
C SER A 47 -15.18 15.07 -0.27
N GLY A 48 -13.98 15.59 0.00
CA GLY A 48 -12.89 15.65 -0.97
C GLY A 48 -11.74 14.72 -0.61
N LEU A 49 -11.31 13.88 -1.56
CA LEU A 49 -10.07 13.12 -1.47
C LEU A 49 -8.97 13.87 -2.25
N GLY A 50 -7.83 14.11 -1.60
CA GLY A 50 -6.66 14.76 -2.18
C GLY A 50 -5.53 13.78 -2.49
N ARG A 51 -4.31 14.31 -2.62
CA ARG A 51 -3.08 13.51 -2.77
C ARG A 51 -2.84 12.63 -1.54
N ILE A 52 -1.98 11.62 -1.66
CA ILE A 52 -1.52 10.84 -0.51
C ILE A 52 -0.94 11.75 0.58
N THR A 53 -1.13 11.39 1.86
CA THR A 53 -0.71 12.26 2.97
C THR A 53 0.81 12.37 3.10
N LYS A 54 1.56 11.37 2.61
CA LYS A 54 3.03 11.27 2.70
C LYS A 54 3.60 11.28 4.13
N GLN A 55 2.76 11.07 5.13
CA GLN A 55 3.15 10.96 6.54
C GLN A 55 3.97 9.68 6.81
N GLY A 56 4.71 9.67 7.92
CA GLY A 56 5.51 8.53 8.34
C GLY A 56 6.83 8.37 7.56
N ASP A 57 7.37 7.15 7.61
CA ASP A 57 8.70 6.83 7.07
C ASP A 57 8.71 6.82 5.52
N ALA A 58 9.51 7.72 4.94
CA ALA A 58 9.63 7.86 3.49
C ALA A 58 10.34 6.66 2.82
N TYR A 59 11.27 6.02 3.51
CA TYR A 59 12.03 4.88 2.99
C TYR A 59 11.15 3.64 2.88
N LEU A 60 10.46 3.25 3.95
CA LEU A 60 9.51 2.14 3.96
C LEU A 60 8.38 2.36 2.96
N ARG A 61 7.83 3.58 2.89
CA ARG A 61 6.82 3.94 1.89
C ARG A 61 7.33 3.76 0.45
N THR A 62 8.57 4.15 0.19
CA THR A 62 9.20 3.97 -1.14
C THR A 62 9.36 2.50 -1.47
N LEU A 63 9.83 1.67 -0.54
CA LEU A 63 9.97 0.23 -0.74
C LEU A 63 8.63 -0.45 -1.00
N LEU A 64 7.58 -0.09 -0.25
CA LEU A 64 6.23 -0.60 -0.46
C LEU A 64 5.66 -0.18 -1.82
N PHE A 65 5.92 1.07 -2.25
CA PHE A 65 5.47 1.55 -3.56
C PHE A 65 6.14 0.79 -4.71
N GLN A 66 7.46 0.58 -4.65
CA GLN A 66 8.19 -0.21 -5.66
C GLN A 66 7.73 -1.67 -5.66
N GLY A 67 7.53 -2.25 -4.47
CA GLY A 67 6.96 -3.57 -4.29
C GLY A 67 5.59 -3.73 -4.95
N ALA A 68 4.66 -2.82 -4.65
CA ALA A 68 3.34 -2.77 -5.25
C ALA A 68 3.41 -2.61 -6.78
N ARG A 69 4.25 -1.71 -7.28
CA ARG A 69 4.46 -1.52 -8.73
C ARG A 69 4.92 -2.81 -9.40
N SER A 70 5.88 -3.53 -8.82
CA SER A 70 6.34 -4.82 -9.35
C SER A 70 5.23 -5.89 -9.37
N ALA A 71 4.37 -5.91 -8.34
CA ALA A 71 3.23 -6.81 -8.28
C ALA A 71 2.21 -6.50 -9.38
N VAL A 72 1.91 -5.21 -9.61
CA VAL A 72 1.01 -4.78 -10.70
C VAL A 72 1.56 -5.14 -12.08
N LEU A 73 2.86 -4.90 -12.32
CA LEU A 73 3.48 -5.20 -13.61
C LEU A 73 3.56 -6.70 -13.90
N THR A 74 3.68 -7.55 -12.87
CA THR A 74 3.81 -9.01 -13.04
C THR A 74 2.52 -9.79 -12.85
N ALA A 75 1.42 -9.14 -12.43
CA ALA A 75 0.14 -9.79 -12.12
C ALA A 75 -0.43 -10.61 -13.30
N HIS A 76 -0.27 -10.14 -14.54
CA HIS A 76 -0.76 -10.84 -15.73
C HIS A 76 -0.09 -12.21 -15.97
N ARG A 77 1.05 -12.48 -15.33
CA ARG A 77 1.81 -13.73 -15.48
C ARG A 77 1.39 -14.82 -14.49
N ARG A 78 0.46 -14.53 -13.59
CA ARG A 78 0.02 -15.44 -12.51
C ARG A 78 -1.51 -15.51 -12.48
N ASN A 79 -2.05 -16.63 -12.01
CA ASN A 79 -3.51 -16.86 -11.93
C ASN A 79 -4.06 -16.93 -10.50
N ASP A 80 -3.30 -16.45 -9.50
CA ASP A 80 -3.74 -16.41 -8.11
C ASP A 80 -4.82 -15.35 -7.88
N ARG A 81 -5.53 -15.45 -6.74
CA ARG A 81 -6.64 -14.53 -6.40
C ARG A 81 -6.19 -13.06 -6.37
N LEU A 82 -5.00 -12.77 -5.86
CA LEU A 82 -4.48 -11.40 -5.78
C LEU A 82 -4.18 -10.88 -7.19
N SER A 83 -3.51 -11.67 -8.03
CA SER A 83 -3.19 -11.30 -9.41
C SER A 83 -4.44 -11.04 -10.25
N ARG A 84 -5.48 -11.87 -10.13
CA ARG A 84 -6.78 -11.64 -10.78
C ARG A 84 -7.43 -10.34 -10.33
N TRP A 85 -7.42 -10.05 -9.02
CA TRP A 85 -7.94 -8.80 -8.49
C TRP A 85 -7.15 -7.59 -9.01
N ILE A 86 -5.81 -7.66 -9.03
CA ILE A 86 -4.97 -6.58 -9.54
C ILE A 86 -5.27 -6.28 -11.01
N VAL A 87 -5.39 -7.32 -11.86
CA VAL A 87 -5.70 -7.15 -13.28
C VAL A 87 -7.07 -6.48 -13.46
N GLN A 88 -8.10 -6.92 -12.72
CA GLN A 88 -9.43 -6.30 -12.76
C GLN A 88 -9.42 -4.85 -12.27
N SER A 89 -8.70 -4.56 -11.19
CA SER A 89 -8.56 -3.20 -10.65
C SER A 89 -7.84 -2.29 -11.64
N ARG A 90 -6.76 -2.76 -12.28
CA ARG A 90 -6.03 -2.00 -13.30
C ARG A 90 -6.90 -1.72 -14.53
N ALA A 91 -7.71 -2.69 -14.97
CA ALA A 91 -8.64 -2.48 -16.09
C ALA A 91 -9.72 -1.42 -15.76
N ARG A 92 -10.12 -1.32 -14.50
CA ARG A 92 -11.16 -0.36 -14.05
C ARG A 92 -10.63 1.05 -13.81
N VAL A 93 -9.45 1.17 -13.20
CA VAL A 93 -8.93 2.44 -12.67
C VAL A 93 -7.83 3.02 -13.56
N GLY A 94 -7.18 2.20 -14.40
CA GLY A 94 -5.97 2.59 -15.12
C GLY A 94 -4.71 2.37 -14.28
N PHE A 95 -3.63 3.04 -14.67
CA PHE A 95 -2.33 3.00 -13.98
C PHE A 95 -2.05 4.33 -13.28
#